data_AF-A0A6G7YP58-F1
#
_entry.id   AF-A0A6G7YP58-F1
#
_cell.length_a   1.000
_cell.length_b   1.000
_cell.length_c   1.000
_cell.angle_alpha   90.00
_cell.angle_beta   90.00
_cell.angle_gamma   90.00
#
_symmetry.space_group_name_H-M   'P 1'
#
loop_
_entity.id
_entity.type
_entity.pdbx_description
1 polymer ?
#
loop_
_entity_poly.entity_id
_entity_poly.type
_entity_poly.pdbx_seq_one_letter_code
_entity_poly.pdbx_strand_id
1 'polypeptide(L)'
;MNNRVVQTTENVAEIDKCMAEKEMVRLRLLPQGIIFAPLDISPAIVLHTQHRAIASGHHRNMAAMKDVISFFTGSPADSLEVIRRRGADYVAICPDMPEMHNYAKGSPDGLWGQISRGVTPPWLVPIKIQGAQTFKVWRVVK
;
A
#
# COMPACT_ATOMS: atom_id res chain seq x y z
N MET A 1 41.61 -2.82 -2.56
CA MET A 1 40.35 -2.17 -2.99
C MET A 1 39.21 -2.95 -2.33
N ASN A 2 38.73 -2.46 -1.18
CA ASN A 2 37.76 -3.17 -0.35
C ASN A 2 36.33 -2.82 -0.77
N ASN A 3 35.61 -3.82 -1.27
CA ASN A 3 34.19 -3.72 -1.62
C ASN A 3 33.37 -4.00 -0.35
N ARG A 4 33.06 -2.96 0.44
CA ARG A 4 32.10 -3.06 1.56
C ARG A 4 30.72 -2.69 1.03
N VAL A 5 29.92 -3.71 0.74
CA VAL A 5 28.46 -3.58 0.72
C VAL A 5 28.04 -3.23 2.14
N VAL A 6 27.68 -1.97 2.38
CA VAL A 6 27.04 -1.54 3.62
C VAL A 6 25.59 -2.00 3.57
N GLN A 7 25.34 -3.25 3.98
CA GLN A 7 23.99 -3.69 4.34
C GLN A 7 23.65 -3.13 5.71
N THR A 8 22.77 -2.12 5.75
CA THR A 8 22.13 -1.65 6.98
C THR A 8 21.06 -2.66 7.39
N THR A 9 21.33 -3.44 8.43
CA THR A 9 20.42 -4.43 9.03
C THR A 9 19.09 -3.83 9.53
N GLU A 10 19.01 -2.51 9.68
CA GLU A 10 17.81 -1.79 10.14
C GLU A 10 16.67 -1.78 9.09
N ASN A 11 16.99 -1.75 7.80
CA ASN A 11 15.96 -1.59 6.74
C ASN A 11 15.22 -2.89 6.39
N VAL A 12 15.82 -4.06 6.57
CA VAL A 12 15.12 -5.34 6.32
C VAL A 12 14.13 -5.65 7.43
N ALA A 13 14.49 -5.32 8.68
CA ALA A 13 13.66 -5.58 9.85
C ALA A 13 12.35 -4.78 9.85
N GLU A 14 12.31 -3.55 9.33
CA GLU A 14 11.08 -2.75 9.25
C GLU A 14 10.14 -3.22 8.12
N ILE A 15 10.68 -3.66 6.98
CA ILE A 15 9.91 -4.28 5.89
C ILE A 15 9.22 -5.56 6.39
N ASP A 16 9.97 -6.41 7.11
CA ASP A 16 9.44 -7.62 7.73
C ASP A 16 8.38 -7.32 8.80
N LYS A 17 8.56 -6.25 9.58
CA LYS A 17 7.59 -5.89 10.64
C LYS A 17 6.24 -5.51 10.06
N CYS A 18 6.19 -4.79 8.94
CA CYS A 18 4.89 -4.38 8.39
C CYS A 18 4.09 -5.55 7.83
N MET A 19 4.74 -6.45 7.12
CA MET A 19 4.08 -7.63 6.54
C MET A 19 3.91 -8.78 7.55
N ALA A 20 4.48 -8.66 8.76
CA ALA A 20 4.34 -9.66 9.81
C ALA A 20 2.86 -9.92 10.12
N GLU A 21 2.53 -11.20 10.36
CA GLU A 21 1.17 -11.64 10.69
C GLU A 21 0.54 -10.76 11.76
N LYS A 22 1.26 -10.48 12.86
CA LYS A 22 0.77 -9.66 13.98
C LYS A 22 0.22 -8.30 13.51
N GLU A 23 0.86 -7.65 12.53
CA GLU A 23 0.38 -6.39 11.96
C GLU A 23 -0.80 -6.63 11.03
N MET A 24 -0.67 -7.56 10.07
CA MET A 24 -1.70 -7.78 9.05
C MET A 24 -3.03 -8.26 9.63
N VAL A 25 -3.04 -9.10 10.67
CA VAL A 25 -4.29 -9.55 11.31
C VAL A 25 -5.12 -8.41 11.88
N ARG A 26 -4.54 -7.23 12.12
CA ARG A 26 -5.29 -6.05 12.59
C ARG A 26 -6.23 -5.48 11.54
N LEU A 27 -5.96 -5.70 10.25
CA LEU A 27 -6.90 -5.34 9.18
C LEU A 27 -8.23 -6.07 9.34
N ARG A 28 -8.26 -7.25 9.98
CA ARG A 28 -9.49 -8.02 10.25
C ARG A 28 -10.50 -7.28 11.13
N LEU A 29 -10.09 -6.22 11.83
CA LEU A 29 -10.98 -5.34 12.59
C LEU A 29 -11.90 -4.50 11.69
N LEU A 30 -11.60 -4.42 10.39
CA LEU A 30 -12.47 -3.81 9.40
C LEU A 30 -13.49 -4.83 8.86
N PRO A 31 -14.70 -4.38 8.48
CA PRO A 31 -15.60 -5.19 7.67
C PRO A 31 -14.89 -5.71 6.42
N GLN A 32 -15.15 -6.98 6.06
CA GLN A 32 -14.59 -7.59 4.87
C GLN A 32 -14.83 -6.71 3.63
N GLY A 33 -13.81 -6.57 2.80
CA GLY A 33 -13.84 -5.70 1.63
C GLY A 33 -12.60 -5.87 0.77
N ILE A 34 -12.55 -5.10 -0.31
CA ILE A 34 -11.42 -5.07 -1.24
C ILE A 34 -10.45 -3.97 -0.79
N ILE A 35 -9.20 -4.36 -0.54
CA ILE A 35 -8.10 -3.47 -0.18
C ILE A 35 -7.29 -3.18 -1.44
N PHE A 36 -7.22 -1.90 -1.81
CA PHE A 36 -6.25 -1.40 -2.78
C PHE A 36 -4.91 -1.19 -2.07
N ALA A 37 -3.98 -2.10 -2.31
CA ALA A 37 -2.69 -2.14 -1.63
C ALA A 37 -1.54 -2.18 -2.65
N PRO A 38 -0.33 -1.74 -2.25
CA PRO A 38 0.89 -1.96 -3.00
C PRO A 38 1.12 -3.45 -3.28
N LEU A 39 1.85 -3.75 -4.34
CA LEU A 39 2.06 -5.11 -4.84
C LEU A 39 2.73 -6.01 -3.81
N ASP A 40 3.63 -5.45 -3.00
CA ASP A 40 4.49 -6.22 -2.10
C ASP A 40 3.74 -6.68 -0.83
N ILE A 41 2.80 -5.90 -0.30
CA ILE A 41 2.05 -6.26 0.93
C ILE A 41 0.81 -7.10 0.66
N SER A 42 0.34 -7.08 -0.57
CA SER A 42 -0.91 -7.73 -0.96
C SER A 42 -0.95 -9.24 -0.65
N PRO A 43 0.14 -10.03 -0.82
CA PRO A 43 0.16 -11.42 -0.37
C PRO A 43 -0.09 -11.58 1.12
N ALA A 44 0.52 -10.75 1.97
CA ALA A 44 0.37 -10.83 3.42
C ALA A 44 -1.06 -10.47 3.87
N ILE A 45 -1.68 -9.49 3.21
CA ILE A 45 -3.11 -9.16 3.42
C ILE A 45 -4.00 -10.37 3.14
N VAL A 46 -3.82 -11.02 1.98
CA VAL A 46 -4.67 -12.15 1.59
C VAL A 46 -4.39 -13.39 2.46
N LEU A 47 -3.15 -13.60 2.89
CA LEU A 47 -2.78 -14.73 3.73
C LEU A 47 -3.37 -14.63 5.15
N HIS A 48 -3.36 -13.43 5.75
CA HIS A 48 -3.67 -13.25 7.16
C HIS A 48 -5.06 -12.68 7.45
N THR A 49 -5.87 -12.40 6.43
CA THR A 49 -7.17 -11.74 6.60
C THR A 49 -8.24 -12.29 5.66
N GLN A 50 -9.51 -11.92 5.91
CA GLN A 50 -10.63 -12.18 5.02
C GLN A 50 -10.71 -11.22 3.81
N HIS A 51 -9.83 -10.22 3.72
CA HIS A 51 -9.87 -9.23 2.66
C HIS A 51 -9.37 -9.76 1.33
N ARG A 52 -9.73 -9.04 0.27
CA ARG A 52 -9.23 -9.28 -1.08
C ARG A 52 -8.26 -8.16 -1.46
N ALA A 53 -7.24 -8.48 -2.24
CA ALA A 53 -6.34 -7.49 -2.84
C ALA A 53 -6.50 -7.45 -4.37
N ILE A 54 -6.13 -6.32 -4.99
CA ILE A 54 -6.27 -6.12 -6.44
C ILE A 54 -5.26 -6.95 -7.25
N ALA A 55 -4.00 -6.91 -6.84
CA ALA A 55 -2.89 -7.60 -7.47
C ALA A 55 -1.76 -7.78 -6.44
N SER A 56 -0.79 -8.62 -6.78
CA SER A 56 0.50 -8.70 -6.08
C SER A 56 1.63 -8.61 -7.10
N GLY A 57 2.88 -8.68 -6.64
CA GLY A 57 4.06 -8.84 -7.50
C GLY A 57 4.08 -10.12 -8.35
N HIS A 58 3.00 -10.92 -8.36
CA HIS A 58 2.88 -12.08 -9.23
C HIS A 58 2.55 -11.66 -10.67
N HIS A 59 3.51 -11.80 -11.57
CA HIS A 59 3.49 -11.36 -12.97
C HIS A 59 2.48 -12.11 -13.88
N ARG A 60 1.38 -12.64 -13.35
CA ARG A 60 0.32 -13.34 -14.10
C ARG A 60 -0.90 -12.47 -14.42
N ASN A 61 -1.00 -11.26 -13.86
CA ASN A 61 -2.06 -10.32 -14.17
C ASN A 61 -1.51 -8.89 -14.36
N MET A 62 -0.83 -8.68 -15.48
CA MET A 62 -0.16 -7.41 -15.80
C MET A 62 -1.11 -6.21 -15.80
N ALA A 63 -2.36 -6.38 -16.24
CA ALA A 63 -3.33 -5.30 -16.26
C ALA A 63 -3.69 -4.83 -14.83
N ALA A 64 -3.86 -5.76 -13.89
CA ALA A 64 -4.11 -5.41 -12.50
C ALA A 64 -2.86 -4.81 -11.81
N MET A 65 -1.66 -5.33 -12.12
CA MET A 65 -0.41 -4.74 -11.62
C MET A 65 -0.22 -3.31 -12.12
N LYS A 66 -0.48 -3.05 -13.41
CA LYS A 66 -0.42 -1.71 -14.00
C LYS A 66 -1.37 -0.76 -13.29
N ASP A 67 -2.59 -1.21 -12.98
CA ASP A 67 -3.54 -0.39 -12.24
C ASP A 67 -3.03 -0.04 -10.84
N VAL A 68 -2.40 -0.99 -10.12
CA VAL A 68 -1.81 -0.71 -8.80
C VAL A 68 -0.70 0.33 -8.89
N ILE A 69 0.24 0.15 -9.81
CA ILE A 69 1.35 1.10 -10.01
C ILE A 69 0.79 2.48 -10.39
N SER A 70 -0.09 2.55 -11.38
CA SER A 70 -0.65 3.80 -11.89
C SER A 70 -1.52 4.52 -10.84
N PHE A 71 -2.16 3.78 -9.94
CA PHE A 71 -2.91 4.36 -8.84
C PHE A 71 -2.00 5.14 -7.87
N PHE A 72 -0.83 4.60 -7.52
CA PHE A 72 0.08 5.27 -6.58
C PHE A 72 0.92 6.37 -7.24
N THR A 73 1.22 6.25 -8.54
CA THR A 73 2.04 7.21 -9.29
C THR A 73 1.25 8.27 -10.05
N GLY A 74 -0.05 8.04 -10.31
CA GLY A 74 -0.93 8.96 -11.04
C GLY A 74 -1.45 10.13 -10.21
N SER A 75 -2.16 11.06 -10.86
CA SER A 75 -2.80 12.18 -10.16
C SER A 75 -3.93 11.70 -9.25
N PRO A 76 -4.30 12.42 -8.17
CA PRO A 76 -5.44 12.04 -7.33
C PRO A 76 -6.76 11.86 -8.09
N ALA A 77 -6.94 12.52 -9.24
CA ALA A 77 -8.11 12.35 -10.09
C ALA A 77 -8.06 11.03 -10.88
N ASP A 78 -6.92 10.70 -11.50
CA ASP A 78 -6.75 9.44 -12.22
C ASP A 78 -6.85 8.23 -11.28
N SER A 79 -6.25 8.35 -10.09
CA SER A 79 -6.31 7.33 -9.05
C SER A 79 -7.73 7.09 -8.55
N LEU A 80 -8.57 8.15 -8.48
CA LEU A 80 -9.99 8.02 -8.12
C LEU A 80 -10.76 7.18 -9.15
N GLU A 81 -10.47 7.36 -10.44
CA GLU A 81 -11.09 6.54 -11.49
C GLU A 81 -10.66 5.07 -11.39
N VAL A 82 -9.36 4.81 -11.17
CA VAL A 82 -8.84 3.45 -11.00
C VAL A 82 -9.46 2.73 -9.81
N ILE A 83 -9.51 3.39 -8.64
CA ILE A 83 -10.03 2.76 -7.42
C ILE A 83 -11.54 2.50 -7.48
N ARG A 84 -12.30 3.38 -8.14
CA ARG A 84 -13.74 3.18 -8.40
C ARG A 84 -13.98 2.01 -9.34
N ARG A 85 -13.28 1.95 -10.47
CA ARG A 85 -13.37 0.82 -11.41
C ARG A 85 -13.03 -0.52 -10.75
N ARG A 86 -12.07 -0.51 -9.83
CA ARG A 86 -11.65 -1.71 -9.07
C ARG A 86 -12.55 -2.04 -7.89
N GLY A 87 -13.49 -1.16 -7.54
CA GLY A 87 -14.45 -1.37 -6.46
C GLY A 87 -13.82 -1.51 -5.09
N ALA A 88 -12.66 -0.88 -4.85
CA ALA A 88 -11.99 -0.99 -3.55
C ALA A 88 -12.71 -0.20 -2.46
N ASP A 89 -12.74 -0.76 -1.26
CA ASP A 89 -13.37 -0.17 -0.09
C ASP A 89 -12.35 0.54 0.81
N TYR A 90 -11.10 0.09 0.74
CA TYR A 90 -9.99 0.60 1.54
C TYR A 90 -8.72 0.76 0.71
N VAL A 91 -7.86 1.68 1.15
CA VAL A 91 -6.44 1.71 0.77
C VAL A 91 -5.64 1.34 2.01
N ALA A 92 -4.72 0.38 1.91
CA ALA A 92 -3.79 0.05 3.00
C ALA A 92 -2.36 0.04 2.46
N ILE A 93 -1.42 0.60 3.21
CA ILE A 93 -0.02 0.72 2.79
C ILE A 93 0.92 0.51 3.98
N CYS A 94 2.12 0.02 3.68
CA CYS A 94 3.30 0.09 4.55
C CYS A 94 4.21 1.23 4.04
N PRO A 95 4.24 2.41 4.68
CA PRO A 95 4.92 3.59 4.12
C PRO A 95 6.41 3.41 3.88
N ASP A 96 7.09 2.64 4.72
CA ASP A 96 8.56 2.51 4.74
C ASP A 96 9.09 1.43 3.79
N MET A 97 8.22 0.85 2.95
CA MET A 97 8.64 -0.15 1.98
C MET A 97 9.37 0.45 0.77
N PRO A 98 10.32 -0.29 0.18
CA PRO A 98 11.00 0.11 -1.05
C PRO A 98 10.05 0.47 -2.19
N GLU A 99 8.96 -0.29 -2.39
CA GLU A 99 7.94 0.01 -3.40
C GLU A 99 7.36 1.43 -3.24
N MET A 100 7.02 1.80 -2.01
CA MET A 100 6.45 3.11 -1.70
C MET A 100 7.48 4.24 -1.83
N HIS A 101 8.73 4.00 -1.42
CA HIS A 101 9.83 4.93 -1.66
C HIS A 101 10.08 5.15 -3.16
N ASN A 102 10.01 4.08 -3.96
CA ASN A 102 10.16 4.15 -5.41
C ASN A 102 9.03 4.97 -6.05
N TYR A 103 7.78 4.78 -5.64
CA TYR A 103 6.66 5.59 -6.14
C TYR A 103 6.81 7.06 -5.75
N ALA A 104 7.16 7.37 -4.50
CA ALA A 104 7.34 8.76 -4.06
C ALA A 104 8.50 9.45 -4.78
N LYS A 105 9.59 8.73 -5.07
CA LYS A 105 10.75 9.26 -5.80
C LYS A 105 10.46 9.43 -7.30
N GLY A 106 9.84 8.43 -7.93
CA GLY A 106 9.56 8.42 -9.37
C GLY A 106 8.37 9.30 -9.77
N SER A 107 7.44 9.56 -8.85
CA SER A 107 6.27 10.40 -9.08
C SER A 107 5.96 11.24 -7.84
N PRO A 108 6.78 12.27 -7.53
CA PRO A 108 6.58 13.12 -6.36
C PRO A 108 5.20 13.79 -6.33
N ASP A 109 4.64 14.12 -7.49
CA ASP A 109 3.30 14.71 -7.63
C ASP A 109 2.18 13.68 -7.82
N GLY A 110 2.53 12.39 -7.83
CA GLY A 110 1.57 11.29 -7.83
C GLY A 110 0.84 11.18 -6.48
N LEU A 111 -0.21 10.38 -6.44
CA LEU A 111 -1.07 10.20 -5.28
C LEU A 111 -0.27 9.88 -4.01
N TRP A 112 0.63 8.89 -4.07
CA TRP A 112 1.42 8.54 -2.90
C TRP A 112 2.44 9.62 -2.54
N GLY A 113 3.07 10.24 -3.54
CA GLY A 113 3.96 11.37 -3.32
C GLY A 113 3.28 12.50 -2.53
N GLN A 114 2.02 12.81 -2.86
CA GLN A 114 1.21 13.79 -2.12
C GLN A 114 0.83 13.31 -0.71
N ILE A 115 0.29 12.08 -0.58
CA ILE A 115 -0.14 11.53 0.72
C ILE A 115 1.04 11.41 1.69
N SER A 116 2.20 10.98 1.22
CA SER A 116 3.41 10.85 2.05
C SER A 116 3.89 12.20 2.61
N ARG A 117 3.57 13.32 1.95
CA ARG A 117 3.81 14.69 2.43
C ARG A 117 2.64 15.30 3.21
N GLY A 118 1.63 14.50 3.54
CA GLY A 118 0.46 14.93 4.34
C GLY A 118 -0.69 15.50 3.52
N VAL A 119 -0.63 15.46 2.19
CA VAL A 119 -1.71 15.92 1.31
C VAL A 119 -2.56 14.72 0.91
N THR A 120 -3.63 14.46 1.67
CA THR A 120 -4.56 13.36 1.40
C THR A 120 -5.79 13.88 0.66
N PRO A 121 -6.20 13.27 -0.47
CA PRO A 121 -7.39 13.71 -1.18
C PRO A 121 -8.68 13.43 -0.37
N PRO A 122 -9.74 14.22 -0.54
CA PRO A 122 -10.95 14.15 0.29
C PRO A 122 -11.72 12.82 0.19
N TRP A 123 -11.49 12.03 -0.88
CA TRP A 123 -12.10 10.71 -1.06
C TRP A 123 -11.38 9.59 -0.30
N LEU A 124 -10.28 9.88 0.40
CA LEU A 124 -9.59 8.98 1.32
C LEU A 124 -9.72 9.46 2.76
N VAL A 125 -10.54 8.78 3.55
CA VAL A 125 -10.72 9.11 4.97
C VAL A 125 -9.83 8.20 5.82
N PRO A 126 -8.85 8.73 6.58
CA PRO A 126 -7.95 7.90 7.38
C PRO A 126 -8.70 7.12 8.46
N ILE A 127 -8.34 5.85 8.63
CA ILE A 127 -8.87 4.97 9.68
C ILE A 127 -7.76 4.69 10.69
N LYS A 128 -8.03 4.97 11.97
CA LYS A 128 -7.16 4.52 13.06
C LYS A 128 -7.51 3.09 13.42
N ILE A 129 -6.58 2.17 13.19
CA ILE A 129 -6.71 0.78 13.65
C ILE A 129 -5.93 0.63 14.95
N GLN A 130 -6.61 0.16 16.00
CA GLN A 130 -6.00 0.02 17.32
C GLN A 130 -4.78 -0.91 17.26
N GLY A 131 -3.65 -0.40 17.74
CA GLY A 131 -2.40 -1.16 17.83
C GLY A 131 -1.66 -1.38 16.51
N ALA A 132 -2.15 -0.89 15.37
CA ALA A 132 -1.39 -0.86 14.12
C ALA A 132 -0.22 0.11 14.26
N GLN A 133 0.99 -0.34 13.92
CA GLN A 133 2.20 0.46 14.12
C GLN A 133 2.87 0.87 12.81
N THR A 134 2.81 -0.01 11.81
CA THR A 134 3.67 0.05 10.62
C THR A 134 2.90 0.30 9.33
N PHE A 135 1.58 0.12 9.33
CA PHE A 135 0.73 0.36 8.16
C PHE A 135 -0.28 1.48 8.41
N LYS A 136 -0.70 2.12 7.33
CA LYS A 136 -1.75 3.15 7.31
C LYS A 136 -2.93 2.66 6.49
N VAL A 137 -4.14 3.06 6.88
CA VAL A 137 -5.37 2.69 6.19
C VAL A 137 -6.26 3.90 5.98
N TRP A 138 -6.92 3.94 4.82
CA TRP A 138 -7.99 4.88 4.50
C TRP A 138 -9.22 4.12 4.03
N ARG A 139 -10.41 4.65 4.36
CA ARG A 139 -11.68 4.30 3.71
C ARG A 139 -11.82 5.09 2.42
N VAL A 140 -12.29 4.42 1.38
CA VAL A 140 -12.67 5.06 0.12
C VAL A 140 -14.10 5.59 0.23
N VAL A 141 -14.28 6.89 0.01
CA VAL A 141 -15.61 7.50 -0.13
C VAL A 141 -16.04 7.37 -1.58
N LYS A 142 -17.18 6.70 -1.81
CA LYS A 142 -17.70 6.42 -3.16
C LYS A 142 -18.45 7.63 -3.71
#